data_AF-A0A3C1MUT0-F1
#
_entry.id   AF-A0A3C1MUT0-F1
#
_cell.length_a   1.000
_cell.length_b   1.000
_cell.length_c   1.000
_cell.angle_alpha   90.00
_cell.angle_beta   90.00
_cell.angle_gamma   90.00
#
_symmetry.space_group_name_H-M   'P 1'
#
loop_
_entity.id
_entity.type
_entity.pdbx_description
1 polymer ?
#
loop_
_entity_poly.entity_id
_entity_poly.type
_entity_poly.pdbx_seq_one_letter_code
_entity_poly.pdbx_strand_id
1 'polypeptide(L)'
;MFFRQLLAKDATLSYFFGCGSCHVGVAVDPVLGDEDWFISEAAKQDVKITHVFDTHIHADHYSGARALAEKTGATYCLHESNSERVKYAFEPLKDNQRIAVGNVYVDVLHTP
;
A
#
# COMPACT_ATOMS: atom_id res chain seq x y z
N MET A 1 17.25 -0.67 -0.67
CA MET A 1 15.90 -0.63 -0.09
C MET A 1 15.77 0.64 0.73
N PHE A 2 14.62 1.31 0.69
CA PHE A 2 14.28 2.37 1.63
C PHE A 2 13.06 1.94 2.45
N PHE A 3 12.88 2.54 3.63
CA PHE A 3 11.75 2.29 4.51
C PHE A 3 11.40 3.57 5.28
N ARG A 4 10.11 3.88 5.35
CA ARG A 4 9.53 5.04 6.02
C ARG A 4 8.26 4.60 6.73
N GLN A 5 8.01 5.24 7.87
CA GLN A 5 6.82 5.02 8.68
C GLN A 5 6.15 6.37 8.89
N LEU A 6 4.83 6.39 8.72
CA LEU A 6 3.98 7.49 9.10
C LEU A 6 3.20 7.08 10.35
N LEU A 7 3.35 7.89 11.40
CA LEU A 7 2.46 7.86 12.55
C LEU A 7 1.21 8.65 12.15
N ALA A 8 0.18 7.94 11.70
CA ALA A 8 -1.06 8.56 11.26
C ALA A 8 -1.93 8.96 12.45
N LYS A 9 -3.03 9.66 12.15
CA LYS A 9 -4.09 9.89 13.14
C LYS A 9 -4.69 8.54 13.59
N ASP A 10 -5.37 8.55 14.74
CA ASP A 10 -6.09 7.37 15.25
C ASP A 10 -5.20 6.16 15.60
N ALA A 11 -3.93 6.41 15.94
CA ALA A 11 -2.96 5.39 16.35
C ALA A 11 -2.67 4.31 15.29
N THR A 12 -2.96 4.61 14.01
CA THR A 12 -2.58 3.79 12.87
C THR A 12 -1.11 4.02 12.48
N LEU A 13 -0.45 2.95 12.04
CA LEU A 13 0.89 3.00 11.47
C LEU A 13 0.81 2.65 9.99
N SER A 14 1.16 3.61 9.14
CA SER A 14 1.29 3.38 7.71
C SER A 14 2.76 3.27 7.32
N TYR A 15 3.05 2.51 6.27
CA TYR A 15 4.42 2.25 5.83
C TYR A 15 4.61 2.59 4.36
N PHE A 16 5.79 3.10 4.04
CA PHE A 16 6.21 3.34 2.66
C PHE A 16 7.63 2.80 2.46
N PHE A 17 7.79 1.85 1.54
CA PHE A 17 9.08 1.19 1.31
C PHE A 17 9.24 0.74 -0.13
N GLY A 18 10.47 0.41 -0.52
CA GLY A 18 10.73 -0.02 -1.89
C GLY A 18 12.19 -0.08 -2.30
N CYS A 19 12.37 -0.12 -3.62
CA CYS A 19 13.66 -0.24 -4.28
C CYS A 19 14.05 1.09 -4.96
N GLY A 20 14.92 1.86 -4.30
CA GLY A 20 15.43 3.13 -4.85
C GLY A 20 16.18 2.96 -6.19
N SER A 21 16.97 1.89 -6.35
CA SER A 21 17.72 1.65 -7.60
C SER A 21 16.83 1.28 -8.79
N CYS A 22 15.60 0.83 -8.53
CA CYS A 22 14.61 0.51 -9.57
C CYS A 22 13.51 1.58 -9.65
N HIS A 23 13.64 2.68 -8.90
CA HIS A 23 12.67 3.78 -8.86
C HIS A 23 11.22 3.32 -8.59
N VAL A 24 11.03 2.33 -7.71
CA VAL A 24 9.69 1.79 -7.37
C VAL A 24 9.50 1.63 -5.87
N GLY A 25 8.29 1.90 -5.39
CA GLY A 25 7.89 1.72 -4.00
C GLY A 25 6.43 1.31 -3.86
N VAL A 26 6.06 0.98 -2.62
CA VAL A 26 4.73 0.56 -2.21
C VAL A 26 4.33 1.23 -0.91
N ALA A 27 3.04 1.51 -0.77
CA ALA A 27 2.42 2.03 0.44
C ALA A 27 1.59 0.93 1.11
N VAL A 28 1.56 0.90 2.44
CA VAL A 28 0.78 -0.05 3.25
C VAL A 28 -0.02 0.73 4.28
N ASP A 29 -1.31 0.40 4.37
CA ASP A 29 -2.31 0.97 5.28
C ASP A 29 -2.34 2.50 5.33
N PRO A 30 -2.35 3.20 4.18
CA PRO A 30 -2.51 4.66 4.16
C PRO A 30 -3.88 5.05 4.73
N VAL A 31 -3.92 6.08 5.56
CA VAL A 31 -5.18 6.66 6.08
C VAL A 31 -5.70 7.72 5.10
N LEU A 32 -7.02 7.83 4.97
CA LEU A 32 -7.66 8.83 4.10
C LEU A 32 -7.22 10.25 4.50
N GLY A 33 -6.68 10.99 3.54
CA GLY A 33 -6.12 12.33 3.73
C GLY A 33 -4.61 12.38 3.89
N ASP A 34 -3.93 11.24 4.07
CA ASP A 34 -2.46 11.19 4.18
C ASP A 34 -1.78 10.95 2.81
N GLU A 35 -2.53 10.91 1.70
CA GLU A 35 -1.98 10.52 0.39
C GLU A 35 -0.84 11.45 -0.07
N ASP A 36 -0.95 12.74 0.24
CA ASP A 36 0.06 13.74 -0.14
C ASP A 36 1.40 13.50 0.57
N TRP A 37 1.39 12.88 1.76
CA TRP A 37 2.61 12.47 2.44
C TRP A 37 3.32 11.37 1.65
N PHE A 38 2.59 10.36 1.17
CA PHE A 38 3.15 9.28 0.35
C PHE A 38 3.70 9.80 -0.98
N ILE A 39 2.94 10.67 -1.66
CA ILE A 39 3.37 11.29 -2.93
C ILE A 39 4.65 12.12 -2.71
N SER A 40 4.70 12.90 -1.64
CA SER A 40 5.88 13.71 -1.29
C SER A 40 7.08 12.84 -0.93
N GLU A 41 6.88 11.76 -0.19
CA GLU A 41 7.97 10.86 0.20
C GLU A 41 8.47 10.06 -1.01
N ALA A 42 7.58 9.64 -1.92
CA ALA A 42 7.95 9.01 -3.18
C ALA A 42 8.84 9.95 -4.03
N ALA A 43 8.48 11.23 -4.11
CA ALA A 43 9.30 12.22 -4.82
C ALA A 43 10.69 12.41 -4.19
N LYS A 44 10.79 12.47 -2.85
CA LYS A 44 12.09 12.57 -2.15
C LYS A 44 12.99 11.35 -2.37
N GLN A 45 12.39 10.16 -2.51
CA GLN A 45 13.13 8.93 -2.77
C GLN A 45 13.35 8.69 -4.29
N ASP A 46 12.85 9.57 -5.15
CA ASP A 46 12.85 9.43 -6.61
C ASP A 46 12.25 8.07 -7.07
N VAL A 47 11.09 7.71 -6.54
CA VAL A 47 10.41 6.45 -6.87
C VAL A 47 8.95 6.65 -7.29
N LYS A 48 8.44 5.74 -8.11
CA LYS A 48 7.01 5.62 -8.41
C LYS A 48 6.33 4.69 -7.41
N ILE A 49 5.18 5.08 -6.89
CA ILE A 49 4.29 4.19 -6.12
C ILE A 49 3.63 3.23 -7.13
N THR A 50 3.87 1.93 -6.96
CA THR A 50 3.40 0.90 -7.91
C THR A 50 2.26 0.08 -7.33
N HIS A 51 2.25 -0.12 -6.02
CA HIS A 51 1.20 -0.85 -5.31
C HIS A 51 0.85 -0.11 -4.03
N VAL A 52 -0.41 -0.20 -3.65
CA VAL A 52 -0.93 0.30 -2.38
C VAL A 52 -1.72 -0.83 -1.73
N PHE A 53 -1.32 -1.24 -0.54
CA PHE A 53 -1.88 -2.38 0.17
C PHE A 53 -2.73 -1.91 1.33
N ASP A 54 -3.93 -2.48 1.47
CA ASP A 54 -4.58 -2.60 2.77
C ASP A 54 -4.29 -4.00 3.32
N THR A 55 -3.84 -4.07 4.57
CA THR A 55 -3.63 -5.35 5.27
C THR A 55 -4.94 -6.06 5.58
N HIS A 56 -5.99 -5.30 5.87
CA HIS A 56 -7.33 -5.79 6.15
C HIS A 56 -8.37 -4.69 5.92
N ILE A 57 -9.67 -5.03 6.06
CA ILE A 57 -10.71 -4.00 6.15
C ILE A 57 -10.66 -3.40 7.55
N HIS A 58 -10.15 -2.18 7.62
CA HIS A 58 -9.97 -1.43 8.87
C HIS A 58 -11.30 -1.09 9.55
N ALA A 59 -11.31 -1.05 10.88
CA ALA A 59 -12.49 -0.75 11.69
C ALA A 59 -12.36 0.56 12.49
N ASP A 60 -11.16 1.13 12.50
CA ASP A 60 -10.68 2.23 13.31
C ASP A 60 -10.43 3.51 12.49
N HIS A 61 -10.20 3.38 11.19
CA HIS A 61 -10.00 4.51 10.27
C HIS A 61 -10.56 4.21 8.87
N TYR A 62 -10.72 5.27 8.08
CA TYR A 62 -11.02 5.13 6.64
C TYR A 62 -9.72 4.97 5.86
N SER A 63 -9.60 3.89 5.08
CA SER A 63 -8.44 3.68 4.21
C SER A 63 -8.35 4.75 3.12
N GLY A 64 -7.14 5.30 2.96
CA GLY A 64 -6.74 6.14 1.84
C GLY A 64 -6.17 5.34 0.66
N ALA A 65 -6.15 4.01 0.73
CA ALA A 65 -5.41 3.18 -0.20
C ALA A 65 -5.90 3.29 -1.63
N ARG A 66 -7.23 3.26 -1.81
CA ARG A 66 -7.86 3.47 -3.10
C ARG A 66 -7.61 4.88 -3.64
N ALA A 67 -7.75 5.90 -2.80
CA ALA A 67 -7.54 7.29 -3.20
C ALA A 67 -6.09 7.53 -3.64
N LEU A 68 -5.12 6.99 -2.90
CA LEU A 68 -3.70 7.05 -3.25
C LEU A 68 -3.41 6.30 -4.56
N ALA A 69 -4.00 5.12 -4.74
CA ALA A 69 -3.86 4.35 -5.98
C ALA A 69 -4.40 5.13 -7.20
N GLU A 70 -5.58 5.73 -7.08
CA GLU A 70 -6.17 6.58 -8.13
C GLU A 70 -5.30 7.80 -8.45
N LYS A 71 -4.77 8.50 -7.42
CA LYS A 71 -3.88 9.67 -7.61
C LYS A 71 -2.55 9.34 -8.28
N THR A 72 -2.02 8.14 -8.07
CA THR A 72 -0.66 7.75 -8.48
C THR A 72 -0.62 6.80 -9.68
N GLY A 73 -1.76 6.24 -10.06
CA GLY A 73 -1.85 5.15 -11.04
C GLY A 73 -1.24 3.83 -10.53
N ALA A 74 -1.16 3.66 -9.21
CA ALA A 74 -0.72 2.42 -8.57
C ALA A 74 -1.86 1.39 -8.54
N THR A 75 -1.52 0.12 -8.36
CA THR A 75 -2.50 -0.94 -8.15
C THR A 75 -2.95 -0.94 -6.69
N TYR A 76 -4.26 -0.82 -6.44
CA TYR A 76 -4.85 -1.03 -5.12
C TYR A 76 -5.01 -2.53 -4.86
N CYS A 77 -4.44 -3.02 -3.76
CA CYS A 77 -4.33 -4.43 -3.44
C CYS A 77 -4.94 -4.74 -2.07
N LEU A 78 -5.69 -5.84 -1.99
CA LEU A 78 -6.28 -6.36 -0.76
C LEU A 78 -6.38 -7.89 -0.86
N HIS A 79 -6.38 -8.61 0.26
CA HIS A 79 -6.51 -10.07 0.23
C HIS A 79 -7.84 -10.53 -0.39
N GLU A 80 -7.81 -11.61 -1.18
CA GLU A 80 -8.95 -12.12 -1.96
C GLU A 80 -10.16 -12.52 -1.11
N SER A 81 -9.97 -12.79 0.19
CA SER A 81 -11.05 -13.06 1.15
C SER A 81 -12.05 -11.91 1.29
N ASN A 82 -11.71 -10.71 0.80
CA ASN A 82 -12.58 -9.53 0.84
C ASN A 82 -13.40 -9.32 -0.45
N SER A 83 -13.29 -10.21 -1.45
CA SER A 83 -13.93 -10.05 -2.76
C SER A 83 -15.46 -9.98 -2.71
N GLU A 84 -16.08 -10.62 -1.71
CA GLU A 84 -17.54 -10.57 -1.50
C GLU A 84 -17.99 -9.34 -0.69
N ARG A 85 -17.06 -8.69 0.03
CA ARG A 85 -17.34 -7.58 0.95
C ARG A 85 -17.08 -6.22 0.29
N VAL A 86 -16.03 -6.13 -0.53
CA VAL A 86 -15.59 -4.90 -1.18
C VAL A 86 -16.20 -4.81 -2.57
N LYS A 87 -17.00 -3.77 -2.81
CA LYS A 87 -17.79 -3.60 -4.05
C LYS A 87 -17.07 -2.82 -5.16
N TYR A 88 -15.83 -2.42 -4.93
CA TYR A 88 -15.01 -1.70 -5.91
C TYR A 88 -13.84 -2.56 -6.34
N ALA A 89 -13.26 -2.24 -7.49
CA ALA A 89 -12.14 -3.00 -8.04
C ALA A 89 -10.90 -2.88 -7.17
N PHE A 90 -10.23 -4.01 -6.96
CA PHE A 90 -8.92 -4.14 -6.33
C PHE A 90 -8.22 -5.36 -6.92
N GLU A 91 -6.90 -5.44 -6.80
CA GLU A 91 -6.12 -6.62 -7.15
C GLU A 91 -6.20 -7.63 -5.98
N PRO A 92 -6.86 -8.78 -6.17
CA PRO A 92 -7.03 -9.77 -5.12
C PRO A 92 -5.72 -10.51 -4.87
N LEU A 93 -5.18 -10.35 -3.66
CA LEU A 93 -3.96 -11.04 -3.24
C LEU A 93 -4.24 -12.41 -2.65
N LYS A 94 -3.38 -13.39 -2.96
CA LYS A 94 -3.49 -14.78 -2.50
C LYS A 94 -2.42 -15.11 -1.46
N ASP A 95 -2.72 -16.06 -0.59
CA ASP A 95 -1.71 -16.63 0.31
C ASP A 95 -0.50 -17.19 -0.48
N ASN A 96 0.70 -16.95 0.04
CA ASN A 96 1.99 -17.28 -0.58
C ASN A 96 2.27 -16.59 -1.93
N GLN A 97 1.47 -15.59 -2.32
CA GLN A 97 1.78 -14.76 -3.47
C GLN A 97 3.02 -13.90 -3.19
N ARG A 98 3.98 -13.93 -4.10
CA ARG A 98 5.15 -13.05 -4.08
C ARG A 98 4.99 -11.91 -5.07
N ILE A 99 5.13 -10.67 -4.59
CA ILE A 99 5.07 -9.46 -5.39
C ILE A 99 6.47 -8.86 -5.48
N ALA A 100 6.96 -8.62 -6.70
CA ALA A 100 8.25 -8.00 -6.94
C ALA A 100 8.11 -6.47 -7.05
N VAL A 101 8.85 -5.75 -6.23
CA VAL A 101 8.96 -4.28 -6.19
C VAL A 101 10.42 -3.92 -6.45
N GLY A 102 10.85 -4.08 -7.71
CA GLY A 102 12.26 -4.02 -8.06
C GLY A 102 13.04 -5.15 -7.38
N ASN A 103 14.02 -4.80 -6.54
CA ASN A 103 14.82 -5.75 -5.75
C ASN A 103 14.23 -6.04 -4.35
N VAL A 104 13.04 -5.52 -4.05
CA VAL A 104 12.30 -5.80 -2.82
C VAL A 104 11.17 -6.78 -3.14
N TYR A 105 10.98 -7.80 -2.30
CA TYR A 105 9.90 -8.76 -2.44
C TYR A 105 8.92 -8.60 -1.28
N VAL A 106 7.62 -8.64 -1.60
CA VAL A 106 6.54 -8.69 -0.62
C VAL A 106 5.88 -10.06 -0.73
N ASP A 107 6.01 -10.85 0.32
CA ASP A 107 5.34 -12.15 0.43
C ASP A 107 4.02 -11.97 1.18
N VAL A 108 2.92 -12.33 0.53
CA VAL A 108 1.58 -12.26 1.11
C VAL A 108 1.37 -13.49 1.99
N LEU A 109 1.04 -13.26 3.25
CA LEU A 109 0.67 -14.30 4.21
C LEU A 109 -0.78 -14.06 4.64
N HIS A 110 -1.63 -15.06 4.47
CA HIS A 110 -3.01 -14.97 4.94
C HIS A 110 -3.08 -15.25 6.44
N THR A 111 -3.34 -14.21 7.23
CA THR A 111 -3.39 -14.27 8.70
C THR A 111 -4.76 -13.82 9.24
N PRO A 112 -5.82 -14.64 9.08
CA PRO A 112 -7.16 -14.32 9.58
C PRO A 112 -7.28 -14.35 11.11
#